data_AF-A0A2E9SVQ4-F1
#
_entry.id   AF-A0A2E9SVQ4-F1
#
_cell.length_a   1.000
_cell.length_b   1.000
_cell.length_c   1.000
_cell.angle_alpha   90.00
_cell.angle_beta   90.00
_cell.angle_gamma   90.00
#
_symmetry.space_group_name_H-M   'P 1'
#
loop_
_entity.id
_entity.type
_entity.pdbx_description
1 polymer ?
#
loop_
_entity_poly.entity_id
_entity_poly.type
_entity_poly.pdbx_seq_one_letter_code
_entity_poly.pdbx_strand_id
1 'polypeptide(L)'
;MSVDQTAKSKNEFLDKFSHLNSRIETALGRHDFDCAMKIDVTRRQMLHEFTNNVVPDGDKTFFDTLEKCAADNARAITQIKLEMNRMSQASGRKIKFLHGYRKGNA
;
A
#
# COMPACT_ATOMS: atom_id res chain seq x y z
N MET A 1 -15.42 -16.11 26.52
CA MET A 1 -14.42 -16.66 25.60
C MET A 1 -13.12 -16.84 26.38
N SER A 2 -12.43 -17.97 26.23
CA SER A 2 -11.21 -18.29 27.01
C SER A 2 -10.03 -17.41 26.56
N VAL A 3 -9.20 -16.93 27.49
CA VAL A 3 -8.05 -16.03 27.26
C VAL A 3 -7.07 -16.59 26.21
N ASP A 4 -6.98 -17.92 26.14
CA ASP A 4 -6.09 -18.66 25.26
C ASP A 4 -6.50 -18.58 23.77
N GLN A 5 -7.80 -18.41 23.50
CA GLN A 5 -8.32 -18.29 22.13
C GLN A 5 -7.99 -16.92 21.51
N THR A 6 -8.01 -15.87 22.34
CA THR A 6 -7.74 -14.48 21.93
C THR A 6 -6.27 -14.28 21.59
N ALA A 7 -5.36 -14.84 22.39
CA ALA A 7 -3.92 -14.80 22.14
C ALA A 7 -3.55 -15.49 20.81
N LYS A 8 -4.17 -16.65 20.53
CA LYS A 8 -3.96 -17.39 19.27
C LYS A 8 -4.43 -16.59 18.05
N SER A 9 -5.59 -15.92 18.15
CA SER A 9 -6.10 -15.05 17.07
C SER A 9 -5.23 -13.82 16.81
N LYS A 10 -4.60 -13.27 17.87
CA LYS A 10 -3.70 -12.12 17.76
C LYS A 10 -2.39 -12.48 17.06
N ASN A 11 -1.79 -13.62 17.38
CA ASN A 11 -0.57 -14.07 16.73
C ASN A 11 -0.80 -14.34 15.23
N GLU A 12 -1.91 -15.02 14.90
CA GLU A 12 -2.27 -15.24 13.49
C GLU A 12 -2.48 -13.93 12.72
N PHE A 13 -3.11 -12.94 13.36
CA PHE A 13 -3.25 -11.60 12.79
C PHE A 13 -1.88 -10.94 12.55
N LEU A 14 -0.98 -10.98 13.53
CA LEU A 14 0.35 -10.36 13.41
C LEU A 14 1.18 -11.01 12.30
N ASP A 15 1.13 -12.33 12.18
CA ASP A 15 1.84 -13.07 11.13
C ASP A 15 1.31 -12.68 9.74
N LYS A 16 -0.01 -12.64 9.56
CA LYS A 16 -0.62 -12.21 8.30
C LYS A 16 -0.33 -10.74 7.99
N PHE A 17 -0.37 -9.87 8.99
CA PHE A 17 -0.09 -8.44 8.83
C PHE A 17 1.35 -8.20 8.40
N SER A 18 2.29 -8.86 9.07
CA SER A 18 3.72 -8.83 8.73
C SER A 18 3.96 -9.34 7.30
N HIS A 19 3.34 -10.47 6.95
CA HIS A 19 3.45 -11.04 5.61
C HIS A 19 2.94 -10.08 4.52
N LEU A 20 1.80 -9.42 4.75
CA LEU A 20 1.26 -8.42 3.81
C LEU A 20 2.19 -7.20 3.69
N ASN A 21 2.82 -6.75 4.78
CA ASN A 21 3.81 -5.67 4.73
C ASN A 21 5.01 -6.04 3.86
N SER A 22 5.62 -7.21 4.05
CA SER A 22 6.76 -7.65 3.24
C SER A 22 6.41 -7.75 1.76
N ARG A 23 5.17 -8.15 1.43
CA ARG A 23 4.69 -8.18 0.04
C ARG A 23 4.49 -6.77 -0.55
N ILE A 24 3.99 -5.81 0.24
CA ILE A 24 3.90 -4.40 -0.18
C ILE A 24 5.30 -3.87 -0.45
N GLU A 25 6.25 -4.06 0.46
CA GLU A 25 7.65 -3.63 0.30
C GLU A 25 8.29 -4.22 -0.96
N THR A 26 8.08 -5.52 -1.21
CA THR A 26 8.57 -6.20 -2.42
C THR A 26 7.96 -5.59 -3.69
N ALA A 27 6.66 -5.28 -3.70
CA ALA A 27 6.00 -4.66 -4.84
C ALA A 27 6.51 -3.22 -5.07
N LEU A 28 6.72 -2.45 -4.01
CA LEU A 28 7.30 -1.11 -4.08
C LEU A 28 8.74 -1.14 -4.62
N GLY A 29 9.57 -2.08 -4.17
CA GLY A 29 10.93 -2.26 -4.68
C GLY A 29 10.98 -2.62 -6.18
N ARG A 30 9.90 -3.21 -6.71
CA ARG A 30 9.74 -3.51 -8.15
C ARG A 30 9.01 -2.41 -8.93
N HIS A 31 8.65 -1.31 -8.27
CA HIS A 31 7.85 -0.21 -8.82
C HIS A 31 6.47 -0.68 -9.33
N ASP A 32 5.97 -1.81 -8.81
CA ASP A 32 4.65 -2.35 -9.12
C ASP A 32 3.63 -1.77 -8.13
N PHE A 33 3.31 -0.49 -8.31
CA PHE A 33 2.40 0.25 -7.42
C PHE A 33 0.98 -0.28 -7.48
N ASP A 34 0.57 -0.86 -8.60
CA ASP A 34 -0.74 -1.49 -8.74
C ASP A 34 -0.87 -2.75 -7.88
N CYS A 35 0.17 -3.59 -7.87
CA CYS A 35 0.23 -4.72 -6.97
C CYS A 35 0.30 -4.27 -5.50
N ALA A 36 1.12 -3.27 -5.19
CA ALA A 36 1.23 -2.72 -3.83
C ALA A 36 -0.12 -2.20 -3.31
N MET A 37 -0.89 -1.47 -4.13
CA MET A 37 -2.23 -1.01 -3.77
C MET A 37 -3.21 -2.15 -3.50
N LYS A 38 -3.20 -3.20 -4.35
CA LYS A 38 -4.09 -4.36 -4.16
C LYS A 38 -3.81 -5.09 -2.86
N ILE A 39 -2.53 -5.30 -2.53
CA ILE A 39 -2.12 -5.96 -1.28
C ILE A 39 -2.50 -5.09 -0.08
N ASP A 40 -2.31 -3.77 -0.18
CA ASP A 40 -2.66 -2.84 0.89
C ASP A 40 -4.17 -2.79 1.19
N VAL A 41 -5.04 -2.96 0.18
CA VAL A 41 -6.48 -3.12 0.39
C VAL A 41 -6.78 -4.33 1.29
N THR A 42 -6.17 -5.48 1.00
CA THR A 42 -6.34 -6.69 1.83
C THR A 42 -5.82 -6.47 3.26
N ARG A 43 -4.67 -5.81 3.41
CA ARG A 43 -4.11 -5.45 4.72
C ARG A 43 -5.06 -4.61 5.55
N ARG A 44 -5.67 -3.58 4.94
CA ARG A 44 -6.62 -2.69 5.62
C ARG A 44 -7.93 -3.39 5.99
N GLN A 45 -8.45 -4.25 5.10
CA GLN A 45 -9.65 -5.05 5.40
C GLN A 45 -9.44 -5.95 6.62
N MET A 46 -8.31 -6.68 6.63
CA MET A 46 -7.97 -7.56 7.74
C MET A 46 -7.76 -6.80 9.06
N LEU A 47 -7.13 -5.62 9.00
CA LEU A 47 -6.96 -4.75 10.16
C LEU A 47 -8.31 -4.30 10.73
N HIS A 48 -9.20 -3.81 9.86
CA HIS A 48 -10.52 -3.36 10.25
C HIS A 48 -11.37 -4.48 10.88
N GLU A 49 -11.35 -5.67 10.27
CA GLU A 49 -12.04 -6.85 10.80
C GLU A 49 -11.50 -7.28 12.17
N PHE A 50 -10.19 -7.22 12.36
CA PHE A 50 -9.58 -7.60 13.64
C PHE A 50 -9.96 -6.61 14.76
N THR A 51 -9.90 -5.31 14.47
CA THR A 51 -10.25 -4.25 15.43
C THR A 51 -11.71 -4.34 15.88
N ASN A 52 -12.64 -4.65 14.97
CA ASN A 52 -14.07 -4.73 15.30
C ASN A 52 -14.47 -5.99 16.08
N ASN A 53 -13.74 -7.10 15.93
CA ASN A 53 -14.19 -8.40 16.44
C ASN A 53 -13.39 -8.92 17.66
N VAL A 54 -12.15 -8.48 17.83
CA VAL A 54 -11.21 -9.15 18.76
C VAL A 54 -10.69 -8.22 19.86
N VAL A 55 -10.74 -6.90 19.67
CA VAL A 55 -10.02 -5.95 20.51
C VAL A 55 -10.91 -5.40 21.62
N PRO A 56 -10.60 -5.63 22.91
CA PRO A 56 -11.24 -4.93 24.02
C PRO A 56 -10.83 -3.44 24.02
N ASP A 57 -11.68 -2.56 24.53
CA ASP A 57 -11.51 -1.08 24.51
C ASP A 57 -10.11 -0.56 24.89
N GLY A 58 -9.35 -1.30 25.70
CA GLY A 58 -8.00 -0.92 26.14
C GLY A 58 -6.95 -0.80 25.02
N ASP A 59 -7.12 -1.48 23.89
CA ASP A 59 -6.16 -1.46 22.77
C ASP A 59 -6.64 -0.59 21.59
N LYS A 60 -7.81 0.06 21.69
CA LYS A 60 -8.45 0.78 20.57
C LYS A 60 -7.54 1.85 19.92
N THR A 61 -6.87 2.67 20.74
CA THR A 61 -5.98 3.74 20.24
C THR A 61 -4.79 3.20 19.43
N PHE A 62 -4.27 2.02 19.79
CA PHE A 62 -3.19 1.37 19.05
C PHE A 62 -3.67 0.96 17.65
N PHE A 63 -4.85 0.35 17.56
CA PHE A 63 -5.42 -0.07 16.29
C PHE A 63 -5.90 1.09 15.42
N ASP A 64 -6.52 2.13 16.01
CA ASP A 64 -6.86 3.36 15.29
C ASP A 64 -5.61 4.00 14.66
N THR A 65 -4.48 3.99 15.39
CA THR A 65 -3.19 4.48 14.88
C THR A 65 -2.67 3.60 13.75
N LEU A 66 -2.78 2.28 13.89
CA LEU A 66 -2.36 1.33 12.86
C LEU A 66 -3.19 1.49 11.58
N GLU A 67 -4.49 1.76 11.70
CA GLU A 67 -5.41 1.98 10.57
C GLU A 67 -5.08 3.29 9.85
N LYS A 68 -4.78 4.35 10.61
CA LYS A 68 -4.30 5.62 10.06
C LYS A 68 -3.01 5.45 9.27
N CYS A 69 -2.02 4.73 9.82
CA CYS A 69 -0.77 4.43 9.11
C CYS A 69 -1.02 3.67 7.81
N ALA A 70 -1.95 2.70 7.82
CA ALA A 70 -2.28 1.97 6.61
C ALA A 70 -2.94 2.86 5.55
N ALA A 71 -3.83 3.77 5.96
CA ALA A 71 -4.43 4.76 5.07
C ALA A 71 -3.39 5.75 4.51
N ASP A 72 -2.44 6.19 5.33
CA ASP A 72 -1.33 7.05 4.90
C ASP A 72 -0.46 6.37 3.85
N ASN A 73 -0.14 5.08 4.03
CA ASN A 73 0.59 4.30 3.03
C ASN A 73 -0.17 4.22 1.70
N ALA A 74 -1.48 3.96 1.73
CA ALA A 74 -2.31 3.94 0.52
C ALA A 74 -2.25 5.28 -0.24
N ARG A 75 -2.31 6.40 0.50
CA ARG A 75 -2.20 7.75 -0.06
C ARG A 75 -0.83 7.98 -0.70
N ALA A 76 0.24 7.63 0.00
CA ALA A 76 1.61 7.79 -0.50
C ALA A 76 1.84 6.97 -1.78
N ILE A 77 1.43 5.69 -1.80
CA ILE A 77 1.56 4.82 -2.98
C ILE A 77 0.80 5.42 -4.18
N THR A 78 -0.39 5.94 -3.95
CA THR A 78 -1.20 6.58 -4.99
C THR A 78 -0.52 7.84 -5.55
N GLN A 79 0.02 8.69 -4.67
CA GLN A 79 0.74 9.90 -5.09
C GLN A 79 1.99 9.56 -5.90
N ILE A 80 2.80 8.58 -5.46
CA ILE A 80 3.99 8.13 -6.18
C ILE A 80 3.62 7.62 -7.58
N LYS A 81 2.55 6.82 -7.68
CA LYS A 81 2.05 6.33 -8.97
C LYS A 81 1.66 7.47 -9.92
N LEU A 82 0.96 8.49 -9.40
CA LEU A 82 0.54 9.65 -10.19
C LEU A 82 1.74 10.47 -10.69
N GLU A 83 2.72 10.72 -9.84
CA GLU A 83 3.94 11.45 -10.20
C GLU A 83 4.77 10.67 -11.24
N MET A 84 4.92 9.36 -11.08
CA MET A 84 5.61 8.54 -12.09
C MET A 84 4.92 8.55 -13.46
N ASN A 85 3.58 8.55 -13.48
CA ASN A 85 2.81 8.69 -14.72
C ASN A 85 3.00 10.08 -15.36
N ARG A 86 3.06 11.16 -14.56
CA ARG A 86 3.35 12.51 -15.06
C ARG A 86 4.75 12.59 -15.67
N MET A 87 5.75 12.05 -14.98
CA MET A 87 7.14 12.01 -15.46
C MET A 87 7.28 11.23 -16.77
N SER A 88 6.65 10.05 -16.87
CA SER A 88 6.71 9.22 -18.08
C SER A 88 6.07 9.91 -19.28
N GLN A 89 4.91 10.55 -19.09
CA GLN A 89 4.25 11.32 -20.14
C GLN A 89 5.07 12.54 -20.58
N ALA A 90 5.65 13.30 -19.64
CA ALA A 90 6.50 14.45 -19.95
C ALA A 90 7.74 14.02 -20.75
N SER A 91 8.35 12.89 -20.38
CA SER A 91 9.52 12.33 -21.07
C SER A 91 9.17 11.86 -22.48
N GLY A 92 8.04 11.16 -22.65
CA GLY A 92 7.54 10.73 -23.95
C GLY A 92 7.22 11.90 -24.89
N ARG A 93 6.64 12.99 -24.37
CA ARG A 93 6.38 14.21 -25.15
C ARG A 93 7.68 14.86 -25.64
N LYS A 94 8.71 14.97 -24.79
CA LYS A 94 10.02 15.50 -25.18
C LYS A 94 10.69 14.67 -26.28
N ILE A 95 10.63 13.33 -26.21
CA ILE A 95 11.21 12.45 -27.25
C ILE A 95 10.48 12.60 -28.59
N LYS A 96 9.15 12.68 -28.58
CA LYS A 96 8.36 12.93 -29.81
C LYS A 96 8.68 14.28 -30.43
N PHE A 97 8.81 15.31 -29.60
CA PHE A 97 9.21 16.65 -30.04
C PHE A 97 10.59 16.62 -30.71
N LEU A 98 11.60 16.03 -30.06
CA LEU A 98 12.95 15.89 -30.62
C LEU A 98 12.99 15.11 -31.95
N HIS A 99 12.18 14.05 -32.09
CA HIS A 99 12.06 13.33 -33.37
C HIS A 99 11.41 14.17 -34.47
N GLY A 100 10.48 15.06 -34.13
CA GLY A 100 9.89 16.01 -35.07
C GLY A 100 10.90 16.99 -35.65
N TYR A 101 11.77 17.58 -34.81
CA TYR A 101 12.85 18.47 -35.27
C TYR A 101 13.87 17.76 -36.15
N ARG A 102 14.11 16.47 -35.91
CA ARG A 102 15.05 15.67 -36.70
C ARG A 102 14.50 15.26 -38.08
N LYS A 103 13.17 15.19 -38.24
CA LYS A 103 12.50 14.93 -39.53
C LYS A 103 12.19 16.20 -40.33
N GLY A 104 12.06 17.36 -39.68
CA GLY A 104 11.78 18.64 -40.36
C GLY A 104 13.02 19.35 -40.92
N ASN A 105 14.23 18.88 -40.57
CA ASN A 105 15.52 19.42 -41.04
C ASN A 105 16.31 18.40 -41.89
N ALA A 106 15.63 17.41 -42.49
CA ALA A 106 16.20 16.41 -43.39
C ALA A 106 15.56 16.52 -44.77
#